data_AF-A0A931UNW3-F1
#
_entry.id   AF-A0A931UNW3-F1
#
_cell.length_a   1.000
_cell.length_b   1.000
_cell.length_c   1.000
_cell.angle_alpha   90.00
_cell.angle_beta   90.00
_cell.angle_gamma   90.00
#
_symmetry.space_group_name_H-M   'P 1'
#
loop_
_entity.id
_entity.type
_entity.pdbx_description
1 polymer ?
#
loop_
_entity_poly.entity_id
_entity_poly.type
_entity_poly.pdbx_seq_one_letter_code
_entity_poly.pdbx_strand_id
1 'polypeptide(L)' 'EGMKIAVRETIDFITERFPHLTRQEAYMIASVAVDYHVTQVVDGTKGIHGMIPKAIFVGR' A
#
# COMPACT_ATOMS: atom_id res chain seq x y z
N GLU A 1 -2.11 14.51 -3.78
CA GLU A 1 -2.14 13.43 -4.79
C GLU A 1 -1.19 12.27 -4.49
N GLY A 2 0.12 12.46 -4.28
CA GLY A 2 1.06 11.34 -4.08
C GLY A 2 0.63 10.27 -3.04
N MET A 3 0.14 10.68 -1.86
CA MET A 3 -0.40 9.73 -0.86
C MET A 3 -1.62 8.94 -1.39
N LYS A 4 -2.53 9.59 -2.13
CA LYS A 4 -3.70 8.91 -2.70
C LYS A 4 -3.30 7.88 -3.75
N ILE A 5 -2.27 8.17 -4.53
CA ILE A 5 -1.72 7.26 -5.55
C ILE A 5 -1.09 6.05 -4.85
N ALA A 6 -0.19 6.27 -3.89
CA ALA A 6 0.47 5.19 -3.15
C ALA A 6 -0.52 4.23 -2.46
N VAL A 7 -1.60 4.76 -1.87
CA VAL A 7 -2.65 3.92 -1.26
C VAL A 7 -3.40 3.10 -2.31
N ARG A 8 -3.75 3.70 -3.45
CA ARG A 8 -4.45 2.99 -4.54
C ARG A 8 -3.58 1.88 -5.13
N GLU A 9 -2.32 2.17 -5.42
CA GLU A 9 -1.35 1.19 -5.91
C GLU A 9 -1.11 0.08 -4.90
N THR A 10 -1.10 0.38 -3.59
CA THR A 10 -1.02 -0.64 -2.54
C THR A 10 -2.23 -1.57 -2.56
N ILE A 11 -3.44 -1.03 -2.69
CA ILE A 11 -4.67 -1.83 -2.78
C ILE A 11 -4.64 -2.70 -4.05
N ASP A 12 -4.27 -2.12 -5.19
CA ASP A 12 -4.16 -2.83 -6.45
C ASP A 12 -3.16 -3.97 -6.32
N PHE A 13 -1.96 -3.70 -5.82
CA PHE A 13 -0.91 -4.70 -5.57
C PHE A 13 -1.40 -5.87 -4.68
N ILE A 14 -2.08 -5.57 -3.56
CA ILE A 14 -2.61 -6.60 -2.66
C ILE A 14 -3.67 -7.44 -3.39
N THR A 15 -4.61 -6.81 -4.09
CA THR A 15 -5.67 -7.56 -4.79
C THR A 15 -5.16 -8.38 -5.97
N GLU A 16 -4.14 -7.90 -6.68
CA GLU A 16 -3.47 -8.65 -7.76
C GLU A 16 -2.70 -9.86 -7.20
N ARG A 17 -2.01 -9.68 -6.06
CA ARG A 17 -1.19 -10.73 -5.47
C ARG A 17 -2.01 -11.76 -4.70
N PHE A 18 -3.13 -11.36 -4.12
CA PHE A 18 -4.02 -12.19 -3.30
C PHE A 18 -5.47 -12.06 -3.80
N PRO A 19 -5.84 -12.74 -4.92
CA PRO A 19 -7.13 -12.54 -5.59
C PRO A 19 -8.37 -12.95 -4.76
N HIS A 20 -8.17 -13.66 -3.65
CA HIS A 20 -9.23 -14.03 -2.72
C HIS A 20 -9.59 -12.89 -1.76
N LEU A 21 -8.77 -11.84 -1.67
CA LEU A 21 -9.06 -10.64 -0.90
C LEU A 21 -9.85 -9.64 -1.75
N THR A 22 -10.93 -9.12 -1.19
CA THR A 22 -11.69 -8.02 -1.78
C THR A 22 -10.91 -6.71 -1.72
N ARG A 23 -11.26 -5.73 -2.58
CA ARG A 23 -10.68 -4.37 -2.48
C ARG A 23 -10.92 -3.73 -1.11
N GLN A 24 -12.01 -4.08 -0.42
CA GLN A 24 -12.31 -3.56 0.91
C GLN A 24 -11.36 -4.15 1.97
N GLU A 25 -11.08 -5.45 1.91
CA GLU A 25 -10.08 -6.09 2.78
C GLU A 25 -8.68 -5.59 2.49
N ALA A 26 -8.31 -5.44 1.22
CA ALA A 26 -7.05 -4.84 0.83
C ALA A 26 -6.92 -3.38 1.34
N TYR A 27 -7.99 -2.60 1.28
CA TYR A 27 -8.04 -1.26 1.87
C TYR A 27 -7.83 -1.30 3.40
N MET A 28 -8.46 -2.24 4.10
CA MET A 28 -8.24 -2.39 5.54
C MET A 28 -6.77 -2.70 5.85
N ILE A 29 -6.17 -3.68 5.16
CA ILE A 29 -4.75 -4.04 5.31
C ILE A 29 -3.86 -2.82 5.01
N ALA A 30 -4.10 -2.14 3.90
CA ALA A 30 -3.40 -0.93 3.50
C ALA A 30 -3.50 0.19 4.55
N SER A 31 -4.56 0.23 5.35
CA SER A 31 -4.75 1.23 6.41
C SER A 31 -4.11 0.87 7.74
N VAL A 32 -3.99 -0.42 8.08
CA VAL A 32 -3.56 -0.86 9.42
C VAL A 32 -2.16 -1.46 9.47
N ALA A 33 -1.67 -1.99 8.35
CA ALA A 33 -0.46 -2.81 8.31
C ALA A 33 0.60 -2.30 7.32
N VAL A 34 0.31 -1.21 6.61
CA VAL A 34 1.23 -0.60 5.65
C VAL A 34 1.68 0.76 6.14
N ASP A 35 2.99 0.94 6.23
CA ASP A 35 3.60 2.22 6.58
C ASP A 35 3.88 3.02 5.32
N TYR A 36 3.39 4.27 5.26
CA TYR A 36 3.64 5.16 4.13
C TYR A 36 4.66 6.22 4.50
N HIS A 37 5.72 6.32 3.71
CA HIS A 37 6.81 7.26 3.92
C HIS A 37 6.92 8.24 2.77
N VAL A 38 7.22 9.49 3.12
CA VAL A 38 7.55 10.52 2.13
C VAL A 38 8.94 10.22 1.57
N THR A 39 9.01 9.92 0.28
CA THR A 39 10.27 9.72 -0.43
C THR A 39 10.93 11.06 -0.72
N GLN A 40 10.15 12.00 -1.26
CA GLN A 40 10.64 13.33 -1.63
C GLN A 40 9.49 14.34 -1.71
N VAL A 41 9.84 15.62 -1.56
CA VAL A 41 8.92 16.77 -1.72
C VAL A 41 9.53 17.92 -2.54
N VAL A 42 10.66 17.68 -3.22
CA VAL A 42 11.49 18.74 -3.80
C VAL A 42 11.47 18.79 -5.33
N ASP A 43 10.87 17.80 -5.99
CA ASP A 43 10.91 17.65 -7.46
C ASP A 43 9.65 18.19 -8.17
N GLY A 44 8.86 19.03 -7.48
CA GLY A 44 7.54 19.49 -7.93
C GLY A 44 6.44 18.42 -7.88
N THR A 45 6.79 17.15 -8.12
CA THR A 45 5.96 15.97 -7.83
C THR A 45 6.27 15.49 -6.41
N LYS A 46 5.28 15.05 -5.63
CA LYS A 46 5.51 14.48 -4.29
C LYS A 46 5.59 12.96 -4.37
N GLY A 47 6.68 12.37 -3.89
CA GLY A 47 6.89 10.92 -3.86
C GLY A 47 6.53 10.31 -2.51
N ILE A 48 5.74 9.23 -2.52
CA ILE A 48 5.37 8.44 -1.33
C ILE A 48 5.60 6.97 -1.67
N HIS A 49 6.17 6.19 -0.75
CA HIS A 49 6.25 4.74 -0.88
C HIS A 49 5.60 4.04 0.32
N GLY A 50 4.93 2.91 0.05
CA GLY A 50 4.34 2.04 1.06
C GLY A 50 5.25 0.85 1.38
N MET A 51 5.44 0.57 2.66
CA MET A 51 6.22 -0.57 3.16
C MET A 51 5.26 -1.61 3.73
N ILE A 52 5.25 -2.80 3.11
CA ILE A 52 4.33 -3.89 3.47
C ILE A 52 5.14 -5.05 4.08
N PRO A 53 4.95 -5.37 5.38
CA PRO A 53 5.64 -6.48 6.00
C PRO A 53 5.19 -7.82 5.40
N LYS A 54 6.10 -8.59 4.78
CA LYS A 54 5.77 -9.90 4.18
C LYS A 54 5.15 -10.90 5.17
N ALA A 55 5.49 -10.75 6.46
CA ALA A 55 5.02 -11.60 7.54
C ALA A 55 3.48 -11.64 7.67
N ILE A 56 2.76 -10.59 7.26
CA ILE A 56 1.30 -10.54 7.39
C ILE A 56 0.57 -11.45 6.39
N PHE A 57 1.28 -11.99 5.40
CA PHE A 57 0.72 -12.87 4.36
C PHE A 57 1.22 -14.31 4.43
N VAL A 58 2.13 -14.63 5.36
CA VAL A 58 2.62 -15.99 5.56
C VAL A 58 2.05 -16.55 6.85
N GLY A 59 1.41 -17.73 6.77
CA GLY A 59 1.08 -18.50 7.96
C GLY A 59 2.37 -18.92 8.68
N ARG A 60 2.32 -19.01 10.01
CA ARG A 60 3.43 -19.58 10.81
C ARG A 60 3.71 -21.02 10.42
#